data_AF-A0A2S7AG27-F1
#
_entry.id   AF-A0A2S7AG27-F1
#
_cell.length_a   1.000
_cell.length_b   1.000
_cell.length_c   1.000
_cell.angle_alpha   90.00
_cell.angle_beta   90.00
_cell.angle_gamma   90.00
#
_symmetry.space_group_name_H-M   'P 1'
#
loop_
_entity.id
_entity.type
_entity.pdbx_description
1 polymer ?
#
loop_
_entity_poly.entity_id
_entity_poly.type
_entity_poly.pdbx_seq_one_letter_code
_entity_poly.pdbx_strand_id
1 'polypeptide(L)'
;MDQANTPEGQGGRMPVDTGFLRNSAVASKDGPASSESGEPALVFAALQLGEAVWAGWTAAYAMRMEHGFSGKDSLGRQYEQAGKGFMRAAAQNWDFIVNEVTAKVKARIP
;
A
#
# COMPACT_ATOMS: atom_id res chain seq x y z
N MET A 1 0.80 1.39 6.54
CA MET A 1 1.07 0.82 5.20
C MET A 1 2.15 -0.26 5.23
N ASP A 2 2.77 -0.48 6.38
CA ASP A 2 4.03 -1.20 6.54
C ASP A 2 3.96 -2.65 6.04
N GLN A 3 2.89 -3.37 6.38
CA GLN A 3 2.69 -4.76 5.94
C GLN A 3 2.58 -4.90 4.42
N ALA A 4 1.86 -3.98 3.76
CA ALA A 4 1.77 -3.95 2.31
C ALA A 4 3.11 -3.57 1.66
N ASN A 5 3.95 -2.79 2.35
CA ASN A 5 5.27 -2.34 1.89
C ASN A 5 6.38 -3.38 2.14
N THR A 6 6.12 -4.47 2.86
CA THR A 6 7.09 -5.54 3.11
C THR A 6 7.54 -6.15 1.77
N PRO A 7 8.85 -6.12 1.45
CA PRO A 7 9.34 -6.62 0.17
C PRO A 7 9.21 -8.13 0.03
N GLU A 8 9.14 -8.61 -1.22
CA GLU A 8 9.09 -10.05 -1.54
C GLU A 8 10.24 -10.84 -0.89
N GLY A 9 11.47 -10.30 -0.93
CA GLY A 9 12.63 -10.92 -0.30
C GLY A 9 12.61 -10.99 1.23
N GLN A 10 11.61 -10.39 1.88
CA GLN A 10 11.41 -10.42 3.34
C GLN A 10 10.08 -11.11 3.71
N GLY A 11 9.50 -11.90 2.80
CA GLY A 11 8.25 -12.63 3.03
C GLY A 11 6.98 -11.81 2.78
N GLY A 12 7.12 -10.57 2.28
CA GLY A 12 6.00 -9.75 1.84
C GLY A 12 5.68 -9.93 0.35
N ARG A 13 4.97 -8.95 -0.22
CA ARG A 13 4.55 -8.96 -1.63
C ARG A 13 4.91 -7.68 -2.39
N MET A 14 5.50 -6.68 -1.73
CA MET A 14 5.89 -5.44 -2.39
C MET A 14 7.05 -5.68 -3.37
N PRO A 15 6.87 -5.44 -4.67
CA PRO A 15 8.00 -5.48 -5.59
C PRO A 15 8.89 -4.25 -5.36
N VAL A 16 10.18 -4.49 -5.19
CA VAL A 16 11.17 -3.43 -5.00
C VAL A 16 12.27 -3.60 -6.02
N ASP A 17 12.36 -2.62 -6.92
CA ASP A 17 13.49 -2.42 -7.81
C ASP A 17 14.23 -1.15 -7.35
N THR A 18 13.75 0.02 -7.73
CA THR A 18 14.28 1.33 -7.29
C THR A 18 13.70 1.85 -5.98
N GLY A 19 12.66 1.19 -5.45
CA GLY A 19 11.89 1.67 -4.30
C GLY A 19 10.83 2.72 -4.61
N PHE A 20 10.77 3.24 -5.85
CA PHE A 20 9.80 4.29 -6.23
C PHE A 20 8.35 3.91 -5.94
N LEU A 21 7.94 2.67 -6.27
CA LEU A 21 6.59 2.20 -5.96
C LEU A 21 6.30 2.32 -4.46
N ARG A 22 7.15 1.74 -3.61
CA ARG A 22 6.98 1.79 -2.15
C ARG A 22 6.90 3.24 -1.64
N ASN A 23 7.76 4.11 -2.16
CA ASN A 23 7.86 5.51 -1.74
C ASN A 23 6.73 6.40 -2.28
N SER A 24 5.93 5.90 -3.24
CA SER A 24 4.75 6.61 -3.75
C SER A 24 3.50 6.47 -2.86
N ALA A 25 3.66 5.90 -1.66
CA ALA A 25 2.59 5.77 -0.68
C ALA A 25 2.17 7.15 -0.16
N VAL A 26 0.87 7.45 -0.23
CA VAL A 26 0.28 8.72 0.18
C VAL A 26 -1.08 8.49 0.86
N ALA A 27 -1.54 9.46 1.64
CA ALA A 27 -2.85 9.46 2.26
C ALA A 27 -3.53 10.84 2.24
N SER A 28 -4.86 10.86 2.27
CA SER A 28 -5.68 12.07 2.27
C SER A 28 -6.93 11.88 3.12
N LYS A 29 -7.39 12.96 3.76
CA LYS A 29 -8.68 13.04 4.48
C LYS A 29 -9.77 13.74 3.67
N ASP A 30 -9.41 14.38 2.56
CA ASP A 30 -10.30 15.24 1.78
C ASP A 30 -10.89 14.53 0.55
N GLY A 31 -10.44 13.31 0.26
CA GLY A 31 -10.90 12.50 -0.87
C GLY A 31 -9.84 11.50 -1.34
N PRO A 32 -10.04 10.88 -2.51
CA PRO A 32 -9.09 9.92 -3.08
C PRO A 32 -7.66 10.48 -3.15
N ALA A 33 -6.70 9.69 -2.66
CA ALA A 33 -5.30 10.13 -2.60
C ALA A 33 -4.69 10.31 -4.01
N SER A 34 -3.91 11.37 -4.16
CA SER A 34 -3.18 11.77 -5.36
C SER A 34 -1.69 11.99 -5.04
N SER A 35 -0.86 12.27 -6.05
CA SER A 35 0.58 12.56 -5.83
C SER A 35 0.84 13.73 -4.89
N GLU A 36 -0.13 14.64 -4.76
CA GLU A 36 -0.06 15.83 -3.90
C GLU A 36 -0.59 15.57 -2.48
N SER A 37 -1.09 14.36 -2.21
CA SER A 37 -1.60 13.98 -0.89
C SER A 37 -0.47 13.79 0.12
N GLY A 38 -0.81 13.84 1.40
CA GLY A 38 0.16 13.84 2.49
C GLY A 38 0.89 12.51 2.69
N GLU A 39 2.02 12.58 3.40
CA GLU A 39 2.73 11.38 3.87
C GLU A 39 1.82 10.58 4.82
N PRO A 40 1.66 9.25 4.63
CA PRO A 40 0.69 8.46 5.37
C PRO A 40 0.80 8.54 6.90
N ALA A 41 2.00 8.46 7.48
CA ALA A 41 2.16 8.48 8.93
C ALA A 41 1.71 9.82 9.54
N LEU A 42 2.03 10.94 8.88
CA LEU A 42 1.58 12.27 9.31
C LEU A 42 0.06 12.43 9.20
N VAL A 43 -0.55 11.94 8.12
CA VAL A 43 -2.01 12.00 7.93
C VAL A 43 -2.73 11.14 8.97
N PHE A 44 -2.24 9.93 9.24
CA PHE A 44 -2.83 9.04 10.25
C PHE A 44 -2.65 9.57 11.67
N ALA A 45 -1.55 10.25 11.98
CA ALA A 45 -1.34 10.88 13.28
C ALA A 45 -2.33 12.03 13.56
N ALA A 46 -2.82 12.68 12.50
CA ALA A 46 -3.82 13.75 12.58
C ALA A 46 -5.26 13.27 12.37
N LEU A 47 -5.49 11.95 12.30
CA LEU A 47 -6.81 11.37 12.07
C LEU A 47 -7.61 11.34 13.37
N GLN A 48 -8.86 11.80 13.32
CA GLN A 48 -9.81 11.74 14.43
C GLN A 48 -10.75 10.54 14.30
N LEU A 49 -11.30 10.09 15.44
CA LEU A 49 -12.29 9.02 15.45
C LEU A 49 -13.51 9.42 14.61
N GLY A 50 -13.91 8.54 13.69
CA GLY A 50 -15.03 8.77 12.78
C GLY A 50 -14.65 9.45 11.46
N GLU A 51 -13.42 9.95 11.30
CA GLU A 51 -12.95 10.44 10.00
C GLU A 51 -12.67 9.28 9.04
N ALA A 52 -12.97 9.50 7.76
CA ALA A 52 -12.53 8.62 6.68
C ALA A 52 -11.12 9.03 6.23
N VAL A 53 -10.35 8.04 5.75
CA VAL A 53 -9.04 8.28 5.15
C VAL A 53 -8.89 7.44 3.89
N TRP A 54 -8.34 8.05 2.85
CA TRP A 54 -7.94 7.39 1.62
C TRP A 54 -6.43 7.24 1.64
N ALA A 55 -5.94 6.04 1.33
CA ALA A 55 -4.52 5.79 1.33
C ALA A 55 -4.18 4.78 0.21
N GLY A 56 -3.08 5.02 -0.49
CA GLY A 56 -2.66 4.15 -1.60
C GLY A 56 -1.30 4.55 -2.16
N TRP A 57 -0.95 3.96 -3.30
CA TRP A 57 0.30 4.21 -4.01
C TRP A 57 0.00 4.91 -5.34
N THR A 58 0.72 6.00 -5.61
CA THR A 58 0.46 6.87 -6.78
C THR A 58 1.38 6.63 -7.96
N ALA A 59 2.34 5.70 -7.86
CA ALA A 59 3.15 5.32 -9.02
C ALA A 59 2.24 4.88 -10.16
N ALA A 60 2.47 5.39 -11.38
CA ALA A 60 1.61 5.13 -12.54
C ALA A 60 1.42 3.63 -12.85
N TYR A 61 2.39 2.80 -12.47
CA TYR A 61 2.38 1.35 -12.66
C TYR A 61 1.90 0.58 -11.41
N ALA A 62 1.47 1.23 -10.33
CA ALA A 62 1.06 0.59 -9.08
C ALA A 62 -0.09 -0.41 -9.29
N MET A 63 -1.15 0.00 -9.99
CA MET A 63 -2.28 -0.87 -10.31
C MET A 63 -1.87 -2.08 -11.14
N ARG A 64 -0.95 -1.89 -12.10
CA ARG A 64 -0.39 -2.98 -12.89
C ARG A 64 0.42 -3.95 -12.03
N MET A 65 1.18 -3.47 -11.05
CA MET A 65 1.89 -4.35 -10.12
C MET A 65 0.92 -5.08 -9.19
N GLU A 66 -0.13 -4.42 -8.72
CA GLU A 66 -1.11 -5.02 -7.81
C GLU A 66 -1.91 -6.13 -8.50
N HIS A 67 -2.46 -5.85 -9.68
CA HIS A 67 -3.40 -6.73 -10.38
C HIS A 67 -2.77 -7.61 -11.46
N GLY A 68 -1.57 -7.27 -11.91
CA GLY A 68 -0.97 -7.88 -13.09
C GLY A 68 -1.46 -7.23 -14.38
N PHE A 69 -0.91 -7.71 -15.50
CA PHE A 69 -1.28 -7.26 -16.83
C PHE A 69 -1.01 -8.38 -17.84
N SER A 70 -2.06 -8.76 -18.56
CA SER A 70 -1.98 -9.63 -19.73
C SER A 70 -2.42 -8.82 -20.94
N GLY A 71 -1.56 -8.70 -21.94
CA GLY A 71 -1.89 -7.95 -23.15
C GLY A 71 -0.69 -7.40 -23.90
N LYS A 72 -1.00 -6.72 -25.00
CA LYS A 72 -0.02 -6.11 -25.89
C LYS A 72 0.07 -4.61 -25.60
N ASP A 73 1.29 -4.09 -25.42
CA ASP A 73 1.48 -2.65 -25.22
C ASP A 73 1.38 -1.87 -26.55
N SER A 74 1.47 -0.54 -26.46
CA SER A 74 1.44 0.36 -27.63
C SER A 74 2.58 0.15 -28.62
N LEU A 75 3.64 -0.56 -28.23
CA LEU A 75 4.78 -0.92 -29.07
C LEU A 75 4.66 -2.35 -29.63
N GLY A 76 3.53 -3.03 -29.39
CA GLY A 76 3.30 -4.38 -29.88
C GLY A 76 3.98 -5.49 -29.07
N ARG A 77 4.53 -5.20 -27.88
CA ARG A 77 5.14 -6.20 -27.01
C ARG A 77 4.06 -6.90 -26.20
N GLN A 78 4.05 -8.24 -26.24
CA GLN A 78 3.16 -9.04 -25.40
C GLN A 78 3.74 -9.14 -23.99
N TYR A 79 2.91 -8.87 -22.99
CA TYR A 79 3.23 -9.03 -21.59
C TYR A 79 2.28 -10.01 -20.94
N GLU A 80 2.83 -10.93 -20.16
CA GLU A 80 2.10 -11.79 -19.23
C GLU A 80 2.71 -11.57 -17.84
N GLN A 81 2.23 -10.52 -17.17
CA GLN A 81 2.72 -10.14 -15.85
C GLN A 81 1.68 -10.53 -14.80
N ALA A 82 2.04 -11.46 -13.92
CA ALA A 82 1.23 -11.78 -12.75
C ALA A 82 1.21 -10.62 -11.76
N GLY A 83 0.04 -10.39 -11.15
CA GLY A 83 -0.12 -9.42 -10.07
C GLY A 83 0.59 -9.87 -8.80
N LYS A 84 1.16 -8.90 -8.09
CA LYS A 84 1.83 -9.10 -6.80
C LYS A 84 0.84 -9.11 -5.64
N GLY A 85 -0.30 -8.41 -5.77
CA GLY A 85 -1.35 -8.41 -4.76
C GLY A 85 -0.87 -7.91 -3.37
N PHE A 86 0.05 -6.95 -3.33
CA PHE A 86 0.67 -6.47 -2.10
C PHE A 86 -0.32 -5.69 -1.22
N MET A 87 -1.18 -4.87 -1.82
CA MET A 87 -2.24 -4.17 -1.10
C MET A 87 -3.31 -5.16 -0.66
N ARG A 88 -3.81 -6.00 -1.59
CA ARG A 88 -4.88 -6.95 -1.29
C ARG A 88 -4.49 -7.95 -0.21
N ALA A 89 -3.23 -8.40 -0.18
CA ALA A 89 -2.74 -9.28 0.87
C ALA A 89 -2.79 -8.62 2.26
N ALA A 90 -2.39 -7.35 2.35
CA ALA A 90 -2.47 -6.61 3.61
C ALA A 90 -3.93 -6.38 4.01
N ALA A 91 -4.81 -6.06 3.06
CA ALA A 91 -6.24 -5.89 3.30
C ALA A 91 -6.91 -7.19 3.78
N GLN A 92 -6.56 -8.33 3.17
CA GLN A 92 -7.06 -9.66 3.60
C GLN A 92 -6.63 -10.01 5.03
N ASN A 93 -5.48 -9.50 5.48
CA ASN A 93 -4.96 -9.74 6.83
C ASN A 93 -5.27 -8.59 7.80
N TRP A 94 -6.19 -7.68 7.46
CA TRP A 94 -6.45 -6.46 8.22
C TRP A 94 -6.69 -6.72 9.72
N ASP A 95 -7.61 -7.63 10.04
CA ASP A 95 -7.96 -7.92 11.44
C ASP A 95 -6.77 -8.44 12.23
N PHE A 96 -5.95 -9.30 11.63
CA PHE A 96 -4.73 -9.80 12.26
C PHE A 96 -3.75 -8.65 12.54
N ILE A 97 -3.52 -7.77 11.56
CA ILE A 97 -2.61 -6.63 11.69
C ILE A 97 -3.08 -5.69 12.80
N VAL A 98 -4.37 -5.34 12.82
CA VAL A 98 -4.95 -4.47 13.85
C VAL A 98 -4.82 -5.10 15.24
N ASN A 99 -5.11 -6.39 15.38
CA ASN A 99 -4.97 -7.10 16.65
C ASN A 99 -3.52 -7.13 17.14
N GLU A 100 -2.57 -7.42 16.26
CA GLU A 100 -1.13 -7.45 16.58
C GLU A 100 -0.64 -6.07 17.03
N VAL A 101 -0.96 -5.01 16.28
CA VAL A 101 -0.57 -3.63 16.62
C VAL A 101 -1.24 -3.20 17.93
N THR A 102 -2.52 -3.54 18.13
CA THR A 102 -3.26 -3.24 19.37
C THR A 102 -2.60 -3.90 20.57
N ALA A 103 -2.21 -5.17 20.47
CA ALA A 103 -1.51 -5.87 21.54
C ALA A 103 -0.16 -5.20 21.88
N LYS A 104 0.62 -4.82 20.86
CA LYS A 104 1.89 -4.09 21.02
C LYS A 104 1.69 -2.73 21.70
N VAL A 105 0.65 -1.99 21.33
CA VAL A 105 0.34 -0.68 21.94
C VAL A 105 -0.10 -0.87 23.39
N LYS A 106 -1.01 -1.80 23.68
CA LYS A 106 -1.46 -2.11 25.05
C LYS A 106 -0.29 -2.48 25.97
N ALA A 107 0.69 -3.25 25.47
CA ALA A 107 1.87 -3.62 26.24
C ALA A 107 2.81 -2.43 26.57
N ARG A 108 2.68 -1.30 25.86
CA ARG A 108 3.49 -0.08 26.07
C ARG A 108 2.81 0.95 26.97
N ILE A 109 1.51 0.80 27.21
CA ILE A 109 0.74 1.70 28.07
C ILE A 109 0.68 1.02 29.44
N PRO A 110 1.28 1.62 30.50
CA PRO A 110 1.25 1.08 31.86
C PRO A 110 -0.15 1.05 32.46
#